data_AF-A0A9R1FER3-F1
#
_entry.id   AF-A0A9R1FER3-F1
#
_cell.length_a   1.000
_cell.length_b   1.000
_cell.length_c   1.000
_cell.angle_alpha   90.00
_cell.angle_beta   90.00
_cell.angle_gamma   90.00
#
_symmetry.space_group_name_H-M   'P 1'
#
loop_
_entity.id
_entity.type
_entity.pdbx_description
1 polymer ?
#
loop_
_entity_poly.entity_id
_entity_poly.type
_entity_poly.pdbx_seq_one_letter_code
_entity_poly.pdbx_strand_id
1 'polypeptide(L)'
;MQIPALEWEEEVYPPYANGPGYVISSEIAEYIVSEFDNQALRLFKMEDVSMGMWVQKFNKTRQLVEYSHDVKFFQAGCFDGYYTAHYQSPQHIICLWRKPQSGSAQCCNAR
;
A
#
# COMPACT_ATOMS: atom_id res chain seq x y z
N MET A 1 2.79 20.35 7.18
CA MET A 1 3.87 19.68 7.93
C MET A 1 5.03 19.57 6.97
N GLN A 2 6.13 20.28 7.21
CA GLN A 2 7.30 20.26 6.32
C GLN A 2 8.18 19.07 6.70
N ILE A 3 8.59 18.26 5.72
CA ILE A 3 9.48 17.13 5.98
C ILE A 3 10.86 17.72 6.32
N PRO A 4 11.50 17.35 7.44
CA PRO A 4 12.83 17.87 7.76
C PRO A 4 13.82 17.57 6.64
N ALA A 5 14.64 18.56 6.23
CA ALA A 5 15.62 18.38 5.16
C ALA A 5 16.68 17.29 5.47
N LEU A 6 16.93 17.04 6.77
CA LEU A 6 17.79 15.94 7.24
C LEU A 6 17.18 14.56 6.89
N GLU A 7 15.87 14.49 6.79
CA GLU A 7 15.12 13.26 6.52
C GLU A 7 14.87 13.09 5.03
N TRP A 8 14.43 14.13 4.34
CA TRP A 8 14.12 14.10 2.91
C TRP A 8 14.55 15.41 2.25
N GLU A 9 15.29 15.30 1.14
CA GLU A 9 15.88 16.46 0.47
C GLU A 9 14.82 17.27 -0.30
N GLU A 10 13.75 16.64 -0.76
CA GLU A 10 12.68 17.32 -1.48
C GLU A 10 11.57 17.80 -0.53
N GLU A 11 10.68 18.67 -1.03
CA GLU A 11 9.58 19.22 -0.22
C GLU A 11 8.45 18.21 0.03
N VAL A 12 8.31 17.22 -0.85
CA VAL A 12 7.23 16.22 -0.83
C VAL A 12 7.78 14.82 -1.11
N TYR A 13 7.19 13.82 -0.46
CA TYR A 13 7.44 12.42 -0.81
C TYR A 13 6.92 12.11 -2.22
N PRO A 14 7.51 11.13 -2.93
CA PRO A 14 6.91 10.64 -4.16
C PRO A 14 5.51 10.07 -3.88
N PRO A 15 4.65 9.90 -4.90
CA PRO A 15 3.39 9.20 -4.72
C PRO A 15 3.62 7.81 -4.09
N TYR A 16 2.92 7.52 -3.00
CA TYR A 16 2.96 6.23 -2.32
C TYR A 16 1.57 5.83 -1.84
N ALA A 17 1.31 4.53 -1.77
CA ALA A 17 0.06 4.02 -1.23
C ALA A 17 0.12 4.03 0.29
N ASN A 18 -0.58 4.98 0.91
CA ASN A 18 -0.71 5.06 2.37
C ASN A 18 -1.95 4.28 2.82
N GLY A 19 -1.79 3.31 3.73
CA GLY A 19 -2.92 2.68 4.40
C GLY A 19 -2.75 1.18 4.65
N PRO A 20 -3.84 0.39 4.63
CA PRO A 20 -3.85 -0.99 5.10
C PRO A 20 -3.21 -2.00 4.15
N GLY A 21 -2.84 -1.56 2.94
CA GLY A 21 -2.24 -2.40 1.93
C GLY A 21 -2.44 -1.84 0.52
N TYR A 22 -1.73 -2.43 -0.42
CA TYR A 22 -1.74 -2.10 -1.83
C TYR A 22 -1.50 -3.37 -2.67
N VAL A 23 -1.78 -3.29 -3.97
CA VAL A 23 -1.50 -4.35 -4.94
C VAL A 23 -0.61 -3.77 -6.02
N ILE A 24 0.45 -4.50 -6.38
CA ILE A 24 1.36 -4.16 -7.47
C ILE A 24 1.37 -5.26 -8.52
N SER A 25 1.72 -4.92 -9.76
CA SER A 25 1.91 -5.92 -10.81
C SER A 25 3.21 -6.71 -10.58
N SER A 26 3.28 -7.91 -11.17
CA SER A 26 4.45 -8.79 -11.07
C SER A 26 5.72 -8.13 -11.60
N GLU A 27 5.63 -7.34 -12.67
CA GLU A 27 6.78 -6.67 -13.30
C GLU A 27 7.44 -5.65 -12.35
N ILE A 28 6.62 -4.94 -11.56
CA ILE A 28 7.11 -4.02 -10.54
C ILE A 28 7.82 -4.80 -9.43
N ALA A 29 7.23 -5.92 -8.98
CA ALA A 29 7.83 -6.76 -7.93
C ALA A 29 9.18 -7.35 -8.39
N GLU A 30 9.24 -7.90 -9.61
CA GLU A 30 10.45 -8.45 -10.22
C GLU A 30 11.54 -7.38 -10.37
N TYR A 31 11.17 -6.18 -10.83
CA TYR A 31 12.08 -5.06 -10.90
C TYR A 31 12.65 -4.71 -9.53
N ILE A 32 11.80 -4.58 -8.50
CA ILE A 32 12.23 -4.23 -7.14
C ILE A 32 13.26 -5.24 -6.64
N VAL A 33 12.99 -6.54 -6.75
CA VAL A 33 13.93 -7.60 -6.33
C VAL A 33 15.26 -7.47 -7.08
N SER A 34 15.21 -7.33 -8.41
CA SER A 34 16.43 -7.23 -9.23
C SER A 34 17.29 -6.00 -8.92
N GLU A 35 16.68 -4.85 -8.67
CA GLU A 35 17.40 -3.61 -8.38
C GLU A 35 17.87 -3.56 -6.93
N PHE A 36 17.14 -4.21 -6.02
CA PHE A 36 17.55 -4.35 -4.63
C PHE A 36 18.83 -5.20 -4.51
N ASP A 37 18.90 -6.34 -5.19
CA ASP A 37 20.08 -7.20 -5.23
C ASP A 37 21.31 -6.48 -5.81
N ASN A 38 21.08 -5.56 -6.74
CA ASN A 38 22.10 -4.68 -7.33
C ASN A 38 22.43 -3.45 -6.47
N GLN A 39 21.88 -3.34 -5.25
CA GLN A 39 22.06 -2.19 -4.34
C GLN A 39 21.67 -0.84 -4.97
N ALA A 40 20.75 -0.86 -5.95
CA ALA A 40 20.37 0.30 -6.75
C ALA A 40 19.08 0.99 -6.23
N LEU A 41 18.51 0.50 -5.13
CA LEU A 41 17.33 1.05 -4.47
C LEU A 41 17.70 1.66 -3.12
N ARG A 42 17.27 2.91 -2.91
CA ARG A 42 17.38 3.58 -1.61
C ARG A 42 16.28 3.07 -0.68
N LEU A 43 16.65 2.60 0.50
CA LEU A 43 15.72 2.33 1.59
C LEU A 43 15.38 3.64 2.32
N PHE A 44 14.16 3.71 2.85
CA PHE A 44 13.70 4.80 3.69
C PHE A 44 13.00 4.25 4.93
N LYS A 45 12.98 5.01 6.02
CA LYS A 45 12.44 4.54 7.32
C LYS A 45 10.95 4.16 7.26
N MET A 46 10.20 4.79 6.36
CA MET A 46 8.82 4.43 6.06
C MET A 46 8.81 3.50 4.85
N GLU A 47 8.34 2.27 5.04
CA GLU A 47 8.35 1.23 4.01
C GLU A 47 7.45 1.61 2.84
N ASP A 48 6.23 2.11 3.07
CA ASP A 48 5.34 2.59 2.00
C ASP A 48 5.99 3.68 1.15
N VAL A 49 6.76 4.60 1.77
CA VAL A 49 7.49 5.64 1.03
C VAL A 49 8.64 5.03 0.24
N SER A 50 9.34 4.03 0.78
CA SER A 50 10.35 3.28 0.03
C SER A 50 9.75 2.62 -1.22
N MET A 51 8.59 1.98 -1.06
CA MET A 51 7.84 1.39 -2.16
C MET A 51 7.45 2.44 -3.21
N GLY A 52 6.95 3.61 -2.79
CA GLY A 52 6.65 4.73 -3.69
C GLY A 52 7.88 5.22 -4.46
N MET A 53 9.04 5.33 -3.80
CA MET A 53 10.31 5.68 -4.45
C MET A 53 10.70 4.65 -5.52
N TRP A 54 10.58 3.35 -5.23
CA TRP A 54 10.96 2.29 -6.17
C TRP A 54 10.02 2.21 -7.36
N VAL A 55 8.71 2.33 -7.13
CA VAL A 55 7.69 2.41 -8.17
C VAL A 55 7.89 3.65 -9.04
N GLN A 56 8.23 4.80 -8.45
CA GLN A 56 8.55 5.99 -9.23
C GLN A 56 9.80 5.79 -10.11
N LYS A 57 10.83 5.11 -9.61
CA LYS A 57 12.02 4.76 -10.40
C LYS A 57 11.64 3.83 -11.56
N PHE A 58 10.83 2.80 -11.32
CA PHE A 58 10.31 1.89 -12.37
C PHE A 58 9.53 2.67 -13.44
N ASN A 59 8.61 3.54 -13.01
CA ASN A 59 7.79 4.38 -13.88
C ASN A 59 8.63 5.24 -14.85
N LYS A 60 9.78 5.73 -14.38
CA LYS A 60 10.70 6.56 -15.18
C LYS A 60 11.65 5.77 -16.06
N THR A 61 12.01 4.54 -15.68
CA THR A 61 13.14 3.81 -16.29
C THR A 61 12.75 2.58 -17.09
N ARG A 62 11.56 2.01 -16.84
CA ARG A 62 11.11 0.76 -17.46
C ARG A 62 9.81 0.93 -18.23
N GLN A 63 8.73 1.22 -17.53
CA GLN A 63 7.39 1.27 -18.11
C GLN A 63 6.49 2.21 -17.32
N LEU A 64 5.59 2.92 -18.01
CA LEU A 64 4.61 3.80 -17.38
C LEU A 64 3.70 2.99 -16.44
N VAL A 65 3.57 3.48 -15.20
CA VAL A 65 2.74 2.87 -14.16
C VAL A 65 1.38 3.56 -14.13
N GLU A 66 0.32 2.74 -14.20
CA GLU A 66 -1.04 3.18 -13.94
C GLU A 66 -1.35 3.06 -12.44
N TYR A 67 -1.80 4.17 -11.84
CA TYR A 67 -2.20 4.19 -10.44
C TYR A 67 -3.72 4.16 -10.35
N SER A 68 -4.27 3.16 -9.66
CA SER A 68 -5.69 3.02 -9.41
C SER A 68 -6.00 3.15 -7.92
N HIS A 69 -7.08 3.85 -7.60
CA HIS A 69 -7.54 4.07 -6.24
C HIS A 69 -8.93 3.49 -6.10
N ASP A 70 -9.13 2.65 -5.08
CA ASP A 70 -10.43 2.07 -4.76
C ASP A 70 -10.71 2.29 -3.27
N VAL A 71 -11.91 2.80 -2.95
CA VAL A 71 -12.37 3.04 -1.57
C VAL A 71 -12.35 1.78 -0.72
N LYS A 72 -12.35 0.59 -1.35
CA LYS A 72 -12.19 -0.71 -0.70
C LYS A 72 -10.81 -0.95 -0.07
N PHE A 73 -9.84 -0.08 -0.34
CA PHE A 73 -8.55 0.04 0.38
C PHE A 73 -8.63 1.11 1.49
N PHE A 74 -9.66 1.02 2.34
CA PHE A 74 -10.02 2.11 3.24
C PHE A 74 -9.06 2.26 4.43
N GLN A 75 -8.40 3.42 4.54
CA GLN A 75 -7.40 3.68 5.60
C GLN A 75 -7.98 3.81 7.01
N ALA A 76 -9.18 4.37 7.14
CA ALA A 76 -9.73 4.70 8.46
C ALA A 76 -10.39 3.51 9.18
N GLY A 77 -10.49 2.34 8.53
CA GLY A 77 -11.13 1.19 9.15
C GLY A 77 -11.61 0.18 8.11
N CYS A 78 -12.90 -0.14 8.14
CA CYS A 78 -13.53 -1.05 7.19
C CYS A 78 -14.56 -0.31 6.33
N PHE A 79 -14.66 -0.71 5.06
CA PHE A 79 -15.69 -0.25 4.13
C PHE A 79 -16.44 -1.46 3.59
N ASP A 80 -17.77 -1.39 3.48
CA ASP A 80 -18.56 -2.50 2.96
C ASP A 80 -18.14 -2.82 1.50
N GLY A 81 -17.89 -4.09 1.21
CA GLY A 81 -17.26 -4.52 -0.04
C GLY A 81 -15.73 -4.52 -0.01
N TYR A 82 -15.11 -4.43 1.17
CA TYR A 82 -13.67 -4.31 1.38
C TYR A 82 -12.83 -5.30 0.55
N TYR A 83 -11.67 -4.81 0.09
CA TYR A 83 -10.52 -5.64 -0.24
C TYR A 83 -9.58 -5.73 0.96
N THR A 84 -9.45 -4.62 1.69
CA THR A 84 -8.70 -4.54 2.95
C THR A 84 -9.54 -3.89 4.04
N ALA A 85 -9.31 -4.26 5.31
CA ALA A 85 -9.92 -3.60 6.46
C ALA A 85 -8.83 -3.27 7.48
N HIS A 86 -8.69 -1.98 7.82
CA HIS A 86 -7.72 -1.47 8.76
C HIS A 86 -8.25 -1.48 10.21
N TYR A 87 -7.35 -1.48 11.20
CA TYR A 87 -7.69 -1.45 12.64
C TYR A 87 -8.63 -2.58 13.10
N GLN A 88 -8.40 -3.81 12.65
CA GLN A 88 -9.25 -4.97 12.98
C GLN A 88 -8.67 -5.81 14.11
N SER A 89 -9.51 -6.20 15.07
CA SER A 89 -9.13 -7.16 16.11
C SER A 89 -9.06 -8.57 15.52
N PRO A 90 -8.36 -9.53 16.18
CA PRO A 90 -8.35 -10.93 15.75
C PRO A 90 -9.76 -11.52 15.57
N GLN A 91 -10.72 -11.13 16.41
CA GLN A 91 -12.12 -11.57 16.31
C GLN A 91 -12.82 -10.98 15.09
N HIS A 92 -12.56 -9.70 14.78
CA HIS A 92 -13.09 -9.08 13.57
C HIS A 92 -12.54 -9.74 12.31
N ILE A 93 -11.25 -10.11 12.27
CA ILE A 93 -10.66 -10.80 11.11
C ILE A 93 -11.40 -12.11 10.81
N ILE A 94 -11.73 -12.90 11.84
CA ILE A 94 -12.52 -14.13 11.67
C ILE A 94 -13.93 -13.83 11.14
N CYS A 95 -14.57 -12.78 11.64
CA CYS A 95 -15.88 -12.34 11.16
C CYS A 95 -15.82 -11.90 9.69
N LEU A 96 -14.86 -11.05 9.32
CA LEU A 96 -14.64 -10.55 7.97
C LEU A 96 -14.32 -11.72 7.01
N TRP A 97 -13.59 -12.73 7.45
CA TRP A 97 -13.34 -13.91 6.62
C TRP A 97 -14.62 -14.71 6.27
N ARG A 98 -15.56 -14.79 7.22
CA ARG A 98 -16.81 -15.55 7.05
C ARG A 98 -17.86 -14.84 6.20
N LYS A 99 -17.85 -13.51 6.21
CA LYS A 99 -18.85 -12.69 5.52
C LYS A 99 -18.92 -13.01 4.01
N PRO A 100 -17.82 -12.95 3.22
CA PRO A 100 -17.88 -13.23 1.78
C PRO A 100 -18.41 -14.63 1.44
N GLN A 101 -18.12 -15.62 2.28
CA GLN A 101 -18.63 -16.99 2.12
C GLN A 101 -20.15 -17.08 2.26
N SER A 102 -20.76 -16.16 3.02
CA SER A 102 -22.21 -16.01 3.14
C SER A 102 -22.84 -15.08 2.09
N GLY A 103 -22.06 -14.63 1.09
CA GLY A 103 -22.53 -13.75 0.02
C GLY A 103 -22.65 -12.27 0.40
N SER A 104 -21.99 -11.83 1.48
CA SER A 104 -21.98 -10.44 1.94
C SER A 104 -20.57 -10.00 2.28
N ALA A 105 -20.16 -8.78 1.94
CA ALA A 105 -18.84 -8.24 2.32
C ALA A 105 -18.99 -7.07 3.30
N GLN A 106 -19.88 -7.21 4.28
CA GLN A 106 -20.14 -6.17 5.27
C GLN A 106 -19.12 -6.15 6.39
N CYS A 107 -18.80 -4.95 6.85
CA CYS A 107 -17.94 -4.73 8.01
C CYS A 107 -18.52 -5.37 9.28
N CYS A 108 -17.61 -5.77 10.16
CA CYS A 108 -17.96 -6.34 11.46
C CYS A 108 -18.07 -5.20 12.49
N ASN A 109 -19.23 -5.06 13.10
CA ASN A 109 -19.43 -4.08 14.17
C ASN A 109 -18.76 -4.56 15.46
N ALA A 110 -18.17 -3.63 16.21
CA ALA A 110 -17.88 -3.85 17.62
C ALA A 110 -19.22 -4.00 18.35
N ARG A 111 -19.53 -5.21 18.83
CA ARG A 111 -20.57 -5.38 19.86
C ARG A 111 -19.98 -5.01 21.21
#